data_AF-A0A5K0X607-F1
#
_entry.id   AF-A0A5K0X607-F1
#
_cell.length_a   1.000
_cell.length_b   1.000
_cell.length_c   1.000
_cell.angle_alpha   90.00
_cell.angle_beta   90.00
_cell.angle_gamma   90.00
#
_symmetry.space_group_name_H-M   'P 1'
#
loop_
_entity.id
_entity.type
_entity.pdbx_description
1 polymer ?
#
loop_
_entity_poly.entity_id
_entity_poly.type
_entity_poly.pdbx_seq_one_letter_code
_entity_poly.pdbx_strand_id
1 'polypeptide(L)' 'GLVDEFRVPERENPKLLEFSPAWRFGNGMFALVLSFGLLLTALRSRKARSWRYGT' A
#
# COMPACT_ATOMS: atom_id res chain seq x y z
N GLY A 1 13.39 12.57 -9.87
CA GLY A 1 12.04 12.87 -9.35
C GLY A 1 11.35 11.59 -8.94
N LEU A 2 10.60 10.96 -9.85
CA LEU A 2 9.99 9.64 -9.61
C LEU A 2 10.76 8.51 -10.32
N VAL A 3 11.38 8.81 -11.47
CA VAL A 3 12.05 7.82 -12.32
C VAL A 3 13.40 7.36 -11.76
N ASP A 4 14.08 8.22 -10.97
CA ASP A 4 15.36 7.87 -10.36
C ASP A 4 15.23 6.88 -9.19
N GLU A 5 14.05 6.79 -8.58
CA GLU A 5 13.80 5.92 -7.42
C GLU A 5 13.50 4.47 -7.83
N PHE A 6 13.18 4.25 -9.11
CA PHE A 6 12.98 2.92 -9.70
C PHE A 6 14.17 2.41 -10.50
N ARG A 7 15.25 3.20 -10.64
CA ARG A 7 16.49 2.69 -11.21
C ARG A 7 17.09 1.72 -10.21
N VAL A 8 17.14 0.44 -10.59
CA VAL A 8 17.91 -0.57 -9.86
C VAL A 8 19.36 -0.06 -9.81
N PRO A 9 19.91 0.25 -8.63
CA PRO A 9 21.26 0.76 -8.53
C PRO A 9 22.23 -0.32 -9.03
N GLU A 10 23.03 0.01 -10.06
CA GLU A 10 24.02 -0.90 -10.68
C GLU A 10 25.08 -1.45 -9.70
N ARG A 11 25.09 -0.97 -8.45
CA ARG A 11 26.04 -1.36 -7.39
C ARG A 11 25.41 -2.13 -6.21
N GLU A 12 24.09 -2.29 -6.15
CA GLU A 12 23.49 -3.10 -5.08
C GLU A 12 23.34 -4.56 -5.51
N ASN A 13 23.52 -5.44 -4.53
CA ASN A 13 23.61 -6.87 -4.74
C ASN A 13 22.24 -7.39 -5.23
N PRO A 14 22.11 -7.88 -6.49
CA PRO A 14 20.82 -8.29 -7.06
C PRO A 14 20.19 -9.51 -6.36
N LYS A 15 20.88 -10.09 -5.38
CA LYS A 15 20.40 -11.17 -4.50
C LYS A 15 19.73 -10.68 -3.22
N LEU A 16 19.65 -9.37 -2.98
CA LEU A 16 18.96 -8.83 -1.80
C LEU A 16 17.47 -9.18 -1.89
N LEU A 17 16.92 -9.67 -0.79
CA LEU A 17 15.56 -10.20 -0.72
C LEU A 17 14.52 -9.13 -1.07
N GLU A 18 14.86 -7.86 -0.83
CA GLU A 18 14.04 -6.69 -1.15
C GLU A 18 13.82 -6.44 -2.65
N PHE A 19 14.72 -6.96 -3.49
CA PHE A 19 14.61 -6.93 -4.94
C PHE A 19 13.96 -8.18 -5.51
N SER A 20 13.68 -9.18 -4.68
CA SER A 20 12.90 -10.35 -5.09
C SER A 20 11.49 -9.91 -5.52
N PRO A 21 11.02 -10.34 -6.70
CA PRO A 21 9.67 -10.02 -7.18
C PRO A 21 8.59 -10.37 -6.17
N ALA A 22 8.75 -11.48 -5.43
CA ALA A 22 7.81 -11.92 -4.40
C ALA A 22 7.72 -10.93 -3.22
N TRP A 23 8.84 -10.35 -2.80
CA TRP A 23 8.90 -9.38 -1.70
C TRP A 23 8.25 -8.05 -2.08
N ARG A 24 8.59 -7.53 -3.26
CA ARG A 24 7.98 -6.31 -3.82
C ARG A 24 6.47 -6.47 -3.99
N PHE A 25 6.03 -7.63 -4.50
CA PHE A 25 4.63 -7.94 -4.67
C PHE A 25 3.89 -8.02 -3.32
N GLY A 26 4.45 -8.73 -2.33
CA GLY A 26 3.85 -8.84 -1.01
C GLY A 26 3.67 -7.48 -0.33
N ASN A 27 4.72 -6.66 -0.31
CA ASN A 27 4.65 -5.32 0.28
C ASN A 27 3.72 -4.38 -0.50
N GLY A 28 3.72 -4.45 -1.84
CA GLY A 28 2.82 -3.66 -2.67
C GLY A 28 1.35 -4.02 -2.43
N MET A 29 1.02 -5.31 -2.41
CA MET A 29 -0.33 -5.78 -2.12
C MET A 29 -0.78 -5.41 -0.70
N PHE A 30 0.11 -5.53 0.28
CA PHE A 30 -0.18 -5.12 1.66
C PHE A 30 -0.52 -3.62 1.75
N ALA A 31 0.27 -2.76 1.11
CA ALA A 31 0.01 -1.32 1.07
C ALA A 31 -1.33 -0.97 0.41
N LEU A 32 -1.69 -1.66 -0.69
CA LEU A 32 -2.98 -1.46 -1.37
C LEU A 32 -4.15 -1.85 -0.46
N VAL A 33 -4.10 -3.05 0.14
CA VAL A 33 -5.17 -3.54 1.04
C VAL A 33 -5.38 -2.58 2.20
N LEU A 34 -4.30 -2.15 2.85
CA LEU A 34 -4.38 -1.22 3.98
C LEU A 34 -4.89 0.16 3.56
N SER A 35 -4.42 0.71 2.45
CA SER A 35 -4.81 2.04 2.00
C SER A 35 -6.31 2.11 1.66
N PHE A 36 -6.80 1.15 0.86
CA PHE A 36 -8.21 1.08 0.51
C PHE A 36 -9.09 0.72 1.71
N GLY A 37 -8.65 -0.22 2.56
CA GLY A 37 -9.36 -0.60 3.77
C GLY A 37 -9.51 0.58 4.73
N LEU A 38 -8.43 1.33 4.97
CA LEU A 38 -8.44 2.52 5.82
C LEU A 38 -9.32 3.63 5.22
N LEU A 39 -9.18 3.90 3.92
CA LEU A 39 -9.97 4.92 3.23
C LEU A 39 -11.48 4.64 3.33
N LEU A 40 -11.92 3.44 2.97
CA LEU A 40 -13.34 3.06 3.02
C LEU A 40 -13.88 3.10 4.45
N THR A 41 -13.10 2.61 5.41
CA THR A 41 -13.49 2.62 6.83
C THR A 41 -13.58 4.05 7.38
N ALA A 42 -12.64 4.93 7.02
CA ALA A 42 -12.65 6.33 7.43
C ALA A 42 -13.86 7.08 6.84
N LEU A 43 -14.22 6.81 5.59
CA LEU A 43 -15.42 7.40 4.96
C LEU A 43 -16.71 6.92 5.64
N ARG A 44 -16.79 5.63 6.01
CA ARG A 44 -17.92 5.09 6.79
C ARG A 44 -18.00 5.73 8.18
N SER A 45 -16.87 5.85 8.88
CA SER A 45 -16.81 6.53 10.19
C SER A 45 -17.32 7.98 10.10
N ARG A 46 -16.92 8.72 9.06
CA ARG A 46 -17.41 10.10 8.84
C ARG A 46 -18.93 10.15 8.59
N LYS A 47 -19.49 9.18 7.87
CA LYS A 47 -20.93 9.11 7.56
C LYS A 47 -21.78 8.43 8.65
N ALA A 48 -21.15 7.85 9.67
CA ALA A 48 -21.82 7.10 10.73
C ALA A 48 -22.90 7.89 11.47
N ARG A 49 -22.72 9.22 11.66
CA ARG A 49 -23.72 10.09 12.33
C ARG A 49 -25.05 10.22 11.61
N SER A 50 -25.11 9.90 10.33
CA SER A 50 -26.33 9.97 9.51
C SER A 50 -26.85 8.59 9.10
N TRP A 51 -26.30 7.52 9.69
CA TRP A 51 -26.57 6.18 9.21
C TRP A 51 -27.95 5.72 9.67
N ARG A 52 -28.86 5.52 8.70
CA ARG A 52 -30.28 5.17 8.91
C ARG A 52 -30.55 3.92 9.77
N TYR A 53 -29.54 3.07 9.96
CA TYR A 53 -29.65 1.82 10.72
C TYR A 53 -28.69 1.75 11.92
N GLY A 54 -27.96 2.83 12.20
CA GLY A 54 -27.19 2.95 13.44
C GLY A 54 -28.09 3.55 14.51
N THR A 55 -28.70 2.71 15.35
CA THR A 55 -29.30 3.14 16.63
C THR A 55 -28.23 3.66 17.57
#